data_AF-A0A9E4N197-F1
#
_entry.id   AF-A0A9E4N197-F1
#
_cell.length_a   1.000
_cell.length_b   1.000
_cell.length_c   1.000
_cell.angle_alpha   90.00
_cell.angle_beta   90.00
_cell.angle_gamma   90.00
#
_symmetry.space_group_name_H-M   'P 1'
#
loop_
_entity.id
_entity.type
_entity.pdbx_description
1 polymer ?
#
loop_
_entity_poly.entity_id
_entity_poly.type
_entity_poly.pdbx_seq_one_letter_code
_entity_poly.pdbx_strand_id
1 'polypeptide(L)'
;MSDIENCEFLDAAREAVQQLKKLSKEYPHLTTQPVRHALENWNEDMFRRGELIWEAYQKVLAEKSAVETRLTELIDSYHVDDAIDIINSEFGKDMNYYDLIDVVGKDRYIAALNREAVELQINCISPEQTADLWNGSGKPTVGGERWTATAVSVLMG
;
A
#
# COMPACT_ATOMS: atom_id res chain seq x y z
N MET A 1 -4.20 -14.81 3.33
CA MET A 1 -3.75 -15.53 4.54
C MET A 1 -4.82 -15.32 5.58
N SER A 2 -5.48 -16.38 6.01
CA SER A 2 -6.63 -16.28 6.92
C SER A 2 -6.17 -15.92 8.33
N ASP A 3 -7.05 -15.34 9.14
CA ASP A 3 -6.79 -15.03 10.57
C ASP A 3 -6.31 -16.25 11.39
N ILE A 4 -6.52 -17.47 10.86
CA ILE A 4 -6.16 -18.74 11.49
C ILE A 4 -4.66 -19.04 11.40
N GLU A 5 -3.99 -18.72 10.29
CA GLU A 5 -2.56 -19.03 10.09
C GLU A 5 -1.62 -18.13 10.93
N ASN A 6 -2.12 -17.04 11.52
CA ASN A 6 -1.28 -15.98 12.09
C ASN A 6 -1.30 -15.87 13.62
N CYS A 7 -2.35 -16.35 14.31
CA CYS A 7 -2.27 -16.63 15.75
C CYS A 7 -1.24 -17.74 16.05
N GLU A 8 -0.98 -18.62 15.08
CA GLU A 8 -0.01 -19.71 15.20
C GLU A 8 1.41 -19.22 15.52
N PHE A 9 1.85 -18.06 15.00
CA PHE A 9 3.19 -17.55 15.28
C PHE A 9 3.37 -17.10 16.73
N LEU A 10 2.43 -16.30 17.25
CA LEU A 10 2.50 -15.82 18.64
C LEU A 10 2.28 -16.98 19.62
N ASP A 11 1.43 -17.93 19.28
CA ASP A 11 1.23 -19.14 20.08
C ASP A 11 2.45 -20.06 20.05
N ALA A 12 3.09 -20.26 18.89
CA ALA A 12 4.34 -21.00 18.79
C ALA A 12 5.49 -20.32 19.57
N ALA A 13 5.57 -18.98 19.54
CA ALA A 13 6.53 -18.22 20.33
C ALA A 13 6.24 -18.36 21.84
N ARG A 14 4.97 -18.32 22.25
CA ARG A 14 4.53 -18.53 23.64
C ARG A 14 4.90 -19.94 24.11
N GLU A 15 4.65 -20.96 23.30
CA GLU A 15 5.01 -22.35 23.60
C GLU A 15 6.53 -22.53 23.69
N ALA A 16 7.29 -21.99 22.75
CA ALA A 16 8.76 -22.05 22.77
C ALA A 16 9.33 -21.41 24.05
N VAL A 17 8.81 -20.26 24.48
CA VAL A 17 9.23 -19.61 25.72
C VAL A 17 8.88 -20.47 26.94
N GLN A 18 7.74 -21.16 26.96
CA GLN A 18 7.39 -22.09 28.04
C GLN A 18 8.35 -23.28 28.10
N GLN A 19 8.71 -23.86 26.95
CA GLN A 19 9.70 -24.94 26.88
C GLN A 19 11.08 -24.49 27.35
N LEU A 20 11.52 -23.29 26.94
CA LEU A 20 12.78 -22.70 27.42
C LEU A 20 12.77 -22.43 28.93
N LYS A 21 11.64 -21.98 29.49
CA LYS A 21 11.48 -21.84 30.95
C LYS A 21 11.59 -23.17 31.67
N LYS A 22 11.03 -24.25 31.12
CA LYS A 22 11.12 -25.60 31.67
C LYS A 22 12.56 -26.11 31.64
N LEU A 23 13.23 -26.01 30.49
CA LEU A 23 14.63 -26.41 30.34
C LEU A 23 15.56 -25.60 31.24
N SER A 24 15.30 -24.30 31.43
CA SER A 24 16.09 -23.46 32.32
C SER A 24 15.97 -23.88 33.80
N LYS A 25 14.80 -24.37 34.21
CA LYS A 25 14.58 -24.94 35.55
C LYS A 25 15.26 -26.30 35.73
N GLU A 26 15.19 -27.16 34.70
CA GLU A 26 15.76 -28.51 34.75
C GLU A 26 17.28 -28.52 34.62
N TYR A 27 17.85 -27.60 33.83
CA TYR A 27 19.29 -27.48 33.58
C TYR A 27 19.81 -26.05 33.82
N PRO A 28 19.84 -25.57 35.09
CA PRO A 28 20.23 -24.19 35.39
C PRO A 28 21.66 -23.83 34.96
N HIS A 29 22.56 -24.82 34.93
CA HIS A 29 23.96 -24.67 34.51
C HIS A 29 24.13 -24.41 33.01
N LEU A 30 23.12 -24.72 32.19
CA LEU A 30 23.11 -24.42 30.75
C LEU A 30 22.51 -23.04 30.44
N THR A 31 21.92 -22.36 31.44
CA THR A 31 21.26 -21.07 31.23
C THR A 31 22.12 -19.91 31.72
N THR A 32 22.65 -19.14 30.78
CA THR A 32 23.42 -17.93 31.07
C THR A 32 22.55 -16.82 31.69
N GLN A 33 23.18 -15.86 32.37
CA GLN A 33 22.50 -14.71 32.98
C GLN A 33 21.61 -13.94 31.98
N PRO A 34 22.05 -13.64 30.74
CA PRO A 34 21.20 -12.94 29.76
C PRO A 34 19.95 -13.75 29.37
N VAL A 35 20.06 -15.07 29.24
CA VAL A 35 18.93 -15.93 28.89
C VAL A 35 17.91 -15.98 30.02
N ARG A 36 18.35 -16.05 31.28
CA ARG A 36 17.44 -15.96 32.44
C ARG A 36 16.67 -14.64 32.47
N HIS A 37 17.39 -13.53 32.29
CA HIS A 37 16.77 -12.21 32.23
C HIS A 37 15.76 -12.09 31.08
N ALA A 38 16.06 -12.67 29.90
CA ALA A 38 15.12 -12.71 28.78
C ALA A 38 13.85 -13.52 29.12
N LEU A 39 14.00 -14.71 29.72
CA LEU A 39 12.87 -15.57 30.09
C LEU A 39 11.98 -14.95 31.17
N GLU A 40 12.52 -14.16 32.10
CA GLU A 40 11.74 -13.40 33.09
C GLU A 40 10.89 -12.31 32.43
N ASN A 41 11.41 -11.68 31.37
CA ASN A 41 10.75 -10.60 30.66
C ASN A 41 9.78 -11.09 29.57
N TRP A 42 9.99 -12.27 28.99
CA TRP A 42 9.04 -12.92 28.07
C TRP A 42 7.89 -13.57 28.86
N ASN A 43 7.04 -12.73 29.41
CA ASN A 43 5.86 -13.10 30.20
C ASN A 43 4.57 -12.82 29.44
N GLU A 44 3.43 -13.19 30.03
CA GLU A 44 2.12 -13.07 29.39
C GLU A 44 1.75 -11.63 29.04
N ASP A 45 2.22 -10.64 29.82
CA ASP A 45 2.00 -9.23 29.52
C ASP A 45 2.74 -8.80 28.25
N MET A 46 3.96 -9.31 28.03
CA MET A 46 4.72 -9.06 26.80
C MET A 46 4.03 -9.66 25.58
N PHE A 47 3.52 -10.90 25.68
CA PHE A 47 2.76 -11.54 24.59
C PHE A 47 1.47 -10.78 24.29
N ARG A 48 0.70 -10.38 25.31
CA ARG A 48 -0.52 -9.58 25.12
C ARG A 48 -0.25 -8.24 24.43
N ARG A 49 0.85 -7.56 24.77
CA ARG A 49 1.26 -6.34 24.05
C ARG A 49 1.62 -6.64 22.59
N GLY A 50 2.30 -7.77 22.35
CA GLY A 50 2.60 -8.25 21.01
C GLY A 50 1.33 -8.48 20.17
N GLU A 51 0.32 -9.13 20.75
CA GLU A 51 -0.99 -9.34 20.12
C GLU A 51 -1.65 -8.01 19.72
N LEU A 52 -1.70 -7.03 20.64
CA LEU A 52 -2.29 -5.72 20.37
C LEU A 52 -1.56 -4.94 19.25
N ILE A 53 -0.22 -4.97 19.27
CA ILE A 53 0.60 -4.33 18.22
C ILE A 53 0.33 -5.02 16.88
N TRP A 54 0.23 -6.35 16.89
CA TRP A 54 -0.02 -7.14 15.70
C TRP A 54 -1.41 -6.88 15.12
N GLU A 55 -2.46 -6.85 15.94
CA GLU A 55 -3.83 -6.49 15.51
C GLU A 55 -3.87 -5.09 14.90
N ALA A 56 -3.18 -4.12 15.51
CA ALA A 56 -3.07 -2.77 14.96
C ALA A 56 -2.36 -2.78 13.61
N TYR A 57 -1.26 -3.53 13.48
CA TYR A 57 -0.54 -3.69 12.21
C TYR A 57 -1.41 -4.32 11.13
N GLN A 58 -2.18 -5.36 11.46
CA GLN A 58 -3.10 -6.01 10.52
C GLN A 58 -4.20 -5.06 10.05
N LYS A 59 -4.77 -4.24 10.93
CA LYS A 59 -5.75 -3.22 10.54
C LYS A 59 -5.18 -2.23 9.54
N VAL A 60 -3.96 -1.75 9.79
CA VAL A 60 -3.27 -0.84 8.85
C VAL A 60 -3.00 -1.52 7.52
N LEU A 61 -2.57 -2.79 7.53
CA LEU A 61 -2.32 -3.55 6.31
C LEU A 61 -3.61 -3.80 5.51
N ALA A 62 -4.71 -4.13 6.19
CA ALA A 62 -6.02 -4.32 5.57
C ALA A 62 -6.56 -3.03 4.95
N GLU A 63 -6.44 -1.90 5.67
CA GLU A 63 -6.80 -0.58 5.14
C GLU A 63 -5.97 -0.24 3.90
N LYS A 64 -4.64 -0.43 3.96
CA LYS A 64 -3.76 -0.23 2.81
C LYS A 64 -4.20 -1.08 1.62
N SER A 65 -4.42 -2.38 1.83
CA SER A 65 -4.87 -3.29 0.77
C SER A 65 -6.23 -2.90 0.19
N ALA A 66 -7.15 -2.40 1.02
CA ALA A 66 -8.45 -1.91 0.57
C ALA A 66 -8.30 -0.66 -0.32
N VAL A 67 -7.45 0.30 0.07
CA VAL A 67 -7.14 1.48 -0.74
C VAL A 67 -6.51 1.07 -2.08
N GLU A 68 -5.54 0.17 -2.07
CA GLU A 68 -4.86 -0.29 -3.30
C GLU A 68 -5.83 -0.98 -4.27
N THR A 69 -6.69 -1.86 -3.74
CA THR A 69 -7.71 -2.55 -4.53
C THR A 69 -8.69 -1.55 -5.12
N ARG A 70 -9.21 -0.64 -4.29
CA ARG A 70 -10.19 0.35 -4.71
C ARG A 70 -9.62 1.32 -5.75
N LEU A 71 -8.37 1.77 -5.56
CA LEU A 71 -7.71 2.65 -6.52
C LEU A 71 -7.49 1.95 -7.86
N THR A 72 -7.17 0.66 -7.85
CA THR A 72 -7.05 -0.14 -9.08
C THR A 72 -8.38 -0.25 -9.83
N GLU A 73 -9.50 -0.39 -9.11
CA GLU A 73 -10.83 -0.40 -9.75
C GLU A 73 -11.18 0.97 -10.35
N LEU A 74 -10.90 2.05 -9.61
CA LEU A 74 -11.21 3.41 -10.04
C LEU A 74 -10.38 3.81 -11.25
N ILE A 75 -9.07 3.54 -11.24
CA ILE A 75 -8.20 3.89 -12.36
C ILE A 75 -8.59 3.14 -13.63
N ASP A 76 -9.24 1.98 -13.54
CA ASP A 76 -9.73 1.22 -14.70
C ASP A 76 -11.04 1.77 -15.28
N SER A 77 -11.74 2.69 -14.61
CA SER A 77 -13.06 3.18 -15.02
C SER A 77 -13.20 4.71 -15.10
N TYR A 78 -12.34 5.46 -14.43
CA TYR A 78 -12.42 6.92 -14.30
C TYR A 78 -11.14 7.60 -14.82
N HIS A 79 -11.20 8.93 -14.98
CA HIS A 79 -10.01 9.74 -15.19
C HIS A 79 -9.11 9.69 -13.96
N VAL A 80 -7.82 9.94 -14.16
CA VAL A 80 -6.85 9.86 -13.04
C VAL A 80 -7.20 10.87 -11.95
N ASP A 81 -7.65 12.06 -12.32
CA ASP A 81 -7.98 13.13 -11.38
C ASP A 81 -9.18 12.73 -10.51
N ASP A 82 -10.24 12.21 -11.14
CA ASP A 82 -11.42 11.68 -10.43
C ASP A 82 -11.06 10.51 -9.50
N ALA A 83 -10.19 9.59 -9.95
CA ALA A 83 -9.78 8.45 -9.13
C ALA A 83 -9.05 8.91 -7.85
N ILE A 84 -8.19 9.93 -7.96
CA ILE A 84 -7.51 10.54 -6.81
C ILE A 84 -8.50 11.22 -5.88
N ASP A 85 -9.41 12.03 -6.42
CA ASP A 85 -10.40 12.76 -5.64
C ASP A 85 -11.34 11.81 -4.88
N ILE A 86 -11.80 10.73 -5.54
CA ILE A 86 -12.64 9.71 -4.92
C ILE A 86 -11.90 9.00 -3.79
N ILE A 87 -10.64 8.57 -3.99
CA ILE A 87 -9.87 7.90 -2.93
C ILE A 87 -9.60 8.84 -1.75
N ASN A 88 -9.24 10.09 -2.02
CA ASN A 88 -8.99 11.08 -0.98
C ASN A 88 -10.26 11.35 -0.16
N SER A 89 -11.41 11.43 -0.82
CA SER A 89 -12.71 11.60 -0.14
C SER A 89 -13.18 10.34 0.58
N GLU A 90 -13.05 9.15 0.00
CA GLU A 90 -13.53 7.88 0.58
C GLU A 90 -12.70 7.46 1.80
N PHE A 91 -11.37 7.62 1.74
CA PHE A 91 -10.44 7.13 2.78
C PHE A 91 -9.80 8.24 3.62
N GLY A 92 -10.13 9.51 3.38
CA GLY A 92 -9.53 10.65 4.09
C GLY A 92 -8.02 10.74 3.90
N LYS A 93 -7.54 10.40 2.71
CA LYS A 93 -6.12 10.44 2.33
C LYS A 93 -5.80 11.73 1.59
N ASP A 94 -4.49 12.00 1.46
CA ASP A 94 -3.94 13.07 0.63
C ASP A 94 -3.00 12.44 -0.40
N MET A 95 -3.59 11.66 -1.29
CA MET A 95 -2.91 10.95 -2.37
C MET A 95 -2.65 11.92 -3.52
N ASN A 96 -1.43 11.93 -4.03
CA ASN A 96 -1.06 12.64 -5.25
C ASN A 96 -0.83 11.67 -6.43
N TYR A 97 -0.50 12.22 -7.60
CA TYR A 97 -0.27 11.41 -8.81
C TYR A 97 0.86 10.39 -8.67
N TYR A 98 1.92 10.70 -7.95
CA TYR A 98 3.05 9.79 -7.76
C TYR A 98 2.67 8.62 -6.86
N ASP A 99 1.94 8.90 -5.77
CA ASP A 99 1.40 7.86 -4.89
C ASP A 99 0.47 6.92 -5.67
N LEU A 100 -0.38 7.47 -6.55
CA LEU A 100 -1.26 6.68 -7.41
C LEU A 100 -0.44 5.76 -8.33
N ILE A 101 0.58 6.30 -9.00
CA ILE A 101 1.44 5.54 -9.93
C ILE A 101 2.18 4.42 -9.18
N ASP A 102 2.68 4.70 -7.97
CA ASP A 102 3.37 3.71 -7.14
C ASP A 102 2.44 2.55 -6.74
N VAL A 103 1.15 2.81 -6.56
CA VAL A 103 0.15 1.80 -6.22
C VAL A 103 -0.32 1.01 -7.44
N VAL A 104 -0.78 1.68 -8.50
CA VAL A 104 -1.44 1.01 -9.63
C VAL A 104 -0.47 0.52 -10.70
N GLY A 105 0.74 1.09 -10.71
CA GLY A 105 1.78 0.87 -11.70
C GLY A 105 1.66 1.78 -12.93
N LYS A 106 2.81 2.00 -13.58
CA LYS A 106 2.93 2.87 -14.76
C LYS A 106 2.00 2.47 -15.91
N ASP A 107 1.81 1.17 -16.14
CA ASP A 107 1.02 0.68 -17.28
C ASP A 107 -0.46 1.04 -17.16
N ARG A 108 -1.04 0.90 -15.95
CA ARG A 108 -2.43 1.30 -15.68
C ARG A 108 -2.61 2.81 -15.76
N TYR A 109 -1.64 3.56 -15.26
CA TYR A 109 -1.64 5.02 -15.40
C TYR A 109 -1.66 5.43 -16.89
N ILE A 110 -0.78 4.85 -17.71
CA ILE A 110 -0.76 5.12 -19.17
C ILE A 110 -2.09 4.74 -19.82
N ALA A 111 -2.67 3.59 -19.46
CA ALA A 111 -3.95 3.15 -20.00
C ALA A 111 -5.10 4.11 -19.63
N ALA A 112 -5.10 4.67 -18.41
CA ALA A 112 -6.05 5.71 -18.02
C ALA A 112 -5.86 7.00 -18.83
N LEU A 113 -4.61 7.44 -19.02
CA LEU A 113 -4.31 8.62 -19.84
C LEU A 113 -4.70 8.45 -21.30
N ASN A 114 -4.50 7.25 -21.88
CA ASN A 114 -4.92 6.94 -23.23
C ASN A 114 -6.44 7.10 -23.39
N ARG A 115 -7.23 6.57 -22.44
CA ARG A 115 -8.70 6.72 -22.47
C ARG A 115 -9.14 8.17 -22.32
N GLU A 116 -8.56 8.88 -21.36
CA GLU A 116 -8.81 10.30 -21.16
C GLU A 116 -8.48 11.11 -22.43
N ALA A 117 -7.35 10.84 -23.08
CA ALA A 117 -6.97 11.48 -24.33
C ALA A 117 -7.96 11.19 -25.47
N VAL A 118 -8.41 9.93 -25.62
CA VAL A 118 -9.43 9.54 -26.61
C VAL A 118 -10.76 10.25 -26.34
N GLU A 119 -11.18 10.35 -25.08
CA GLU A 119 -12.41 11.07 -24.72
C GLU A 119 -12.32 12.57 -25.01
N LEU A 120 -11.19 13.21 -24.70
CA LEU A 120 -10.97 14.61 -25.04
C LEU A 120 -10.96 14.84 -26.56
N GLN A 121 -10.38 13.90 -27.33
CA GLN A 121 -10.41 13.93 -28.78
C GLN A 121 -11.84 13.83 -29.34
N ILE A 122 -12.67 12.93 -28.79
CA ILE A 122 -14.10 12.82 -29.14
C ILE A 122 -14.82 14.14 -28.87
N ASN A 123 -14.45 14.85 -27.80
CA ASN A 123 -14.96 16.18 -27.45
C ASN A 123 -14.31 17.33 -28.24
N CYS A 124 -13.60 17.04 -29.33
CA CYS A 124 -12.94 18.01 -30.21
C CYS A 124 -11.90 18.91 -29.51
N ILE A 125 -11.29 18.42 -28.43
CA ILE A 125 -10.15 19.09 -27.77
C ILE A 125 -8.87 18.65 -28.50
N SER A 126 -8.06 19.62 -28.94
CA SER A 126 -6.84 19.33 -29.69
C SER A 126 -5.75 18.73 -28.79
N PRO A 127 -4.79 17.96 -29.35
CA PRO A 127 -3.67 17.44 -28.57
C PRO A 127 -2.85 18.52 -27.84
N GLU A 128 -2.71 19.71 -28.43
CA GLU A 128 -2.10 20.88 -27.79
C GLU A 128 -2.89 21.33 -26.57
N GLN A 129 -4.21 21.45 -26.70
CA GLN A 129 -5.09 21.86 -25.60
C GLN A 129 -5.09 20.82 -24.46
N THR A 130 -5.11 19.53 -24.79
CA THR A 130 -4.99 18.45 -23.81
C THR A 130 -3.65 18.50 -23.07
N ALA A 131 -2.54 18.74 -23.80
CA ALA A 131 -1.23 18.89 -23.17
C ALA A 131 -1.20 20.09 -22.21
N ASP A 132 -1.78 21.23 -22.60
CA ASP A 132 -1.87 22.40 -21.73
C ASP A 132 -2.73 22.15 -20.48
N LEU A 133 -3.86 21.45 -20.63
CA LEU A 133 -4.72 21.04 -19.50
C LEU A 133 -3.94 20.15 -18.52
N TRP A 134 -3.31 19.09 -19.01
CA TRP A 134 -2.56 18.16 -18.17
C TRP A 134 -1.36 18.81 -17.49
N ASN A 135 -0.65 19.70 -18.19
CA ASN A 135 0.42 20.50 -17.58
C ASN A 135 -0.13 21.46 -16.51
N GLY A 136 -1.31 22.06 -16.72
CA GLY A 136 -1.98 22.93 -15.77
C GLY A 136 -2.42 22.21 -14.49
N SER A 137 -2.87 20.96 -14.60
CA SER A 137 -3.21 20.10 -13.46
C SER A 137 -2.00 19.49 -12.75
N GLY A 138 -0.80 19.60 -13.33
CA GLY A 138 0.42 19.01 -12.76
C GLY A 138 0.53 17.50 -12.97
N LYS A 139 -0.19 16.95 -13.96
CA LYS A 139 -0.25 15.52 -14.25
C LYS A 139 1.11 15.02 -14.77
N PRO A 140 1.75 14.00 -14.15
CA PRO A 140 3.07 13.53 -14.54
C PRO A 140 3.15 13.00 -15.97
N THR A 141 4.25 13.28 -16.67
CA THR A 141 4.48 12.78 -18.03
C THR A 141 4.91 11.33 -18.05
N VAL A 142 4.74 10.67 -19.20
CA VAL A 142 5.20 9.29 -19.44
C VAL A 142 6.65 9.23 -19.97
N GLY A 143 7.37 10.35 -19.84
CA GLY A 143 8.73 10.59 -20.33
C GLY A 143 8.90 12.06 -20.71
N GLY A 144 10.02 12.67 -20.32
CA GLY A 144 10.29 14.10 -20.54
C GLY A 144 9.76 15.00 -19.41
N GLU A 145 9.96 16.32 -19.55
CA GLU A 145 9.64 17.27 -18.47
C GLU A 145 8.19 17.78 -18.48
N ARG A 146 7.53 17.81 -19.65
CA ARG A 146 6.17 18.34 -19.83
C ARG A 146 5.40 17.59 -20.91
N TRP A 147 4.07 17.62 -20.81
CA TRP A 147 3.20 17.12 -21.86
C TRP A 147 3.36 17.98 -23.11
N THR A 148 3.48 17.30 -24.25
CA THR A 148 3.57 17.92 -25.57
C THR A 148 2.45 17.36 -26.43
N ALA A 149 2.01 18.13 -27.43
CA ALA A 149 1.02 17.68 -28.40
C ALA A 149 1.42 16.34 -29.04
N THR A 150 2.70 16.16 -29.37
CA THR A 150 3.21 14.90 -29.92
C THR A 150 3.03 13.73 -28.96
N ALA A 151 3.38 13.90 -27.68
CA ALA A 151 3.20 12.84 -26.68
C ALA A 151 1.72 12.48 -26.47
N VAL A 152 0.84 13.48 -26.48
CA VAL A 152 -0.61 13.27 -26.38
C VAL A 152 -1.14 12.58 -27.64
N SER A 153 -0.73 12.98 -28.83
CA SER A 153 -1.13 12.31 -30.08
C SER A 153 -0.71 10.85 -30.11
N VAL A 154 0.49 10.53 -29.61
CA VAL A 154 0.94 9.12 -29.48
C VAL A 154 0.05 8.33 -28.53
N LEU A 155 -0.47 8.96 -27.47
CA LEU A 155 -1.44 8.33 -26.58
C LEU A 155 -2.81 8.17 -27.23
N MET A 156 -3.21 9.02 -28.18
CA MET A 156 -4.51 8.90 -28.85
C MET A 156 -4.55 7.80 -29.92
N GLY A 157 -3.39 7.44 -30.49
CA GLY A 157 -3.26 6.43 -31.56
C GLY A 157 -3.28 7.05 -32.95
#